data_AF-A0A6G2W0S3-F1
#
_entry.id   AF-A0A6G2W0S3-F1
#
_cell.length_a   1.000
_cell.length_b   1.000
_cell.length_c   1.000
_cell.angle_alpha   90.00
_cell.angle_beta   90.00
_cell.angle_gamma   90.00
#
_symmetry.space_group_name_H-M   'P 1'
#
loop_
_entity.id
_entity.type
_entity.pdbx_description
1 polymer ?
#
loop_
_entity_poly.entity_id
_entity_poly.type
_entity_poly.pdbx_seq_one_letter_code
_entity_poly.pdbx_strand_id
1 'polypeptide(L)'
;DALAAAQPRLRARDGRLYPADTLRPVLPAPVGAAVDALRRDLARAPFRAPEAGRLAELGLDRKALAAAASAGALLRIADQIVLLPGADTEAAAVLRALPGPFTPSEARRALDTTRRVAVPLLEFLDARGLTERVDDQRRRCRTQEGNGDGRESNPP
;
A
#
# COMPACT_ATOMS: atom_id res chain seq x y z
N ASP A 1 -16.34 -36.15 24.34
CA ASP A 1 -16.33 -34.71 24.68
C ASP A 1 -14.90 -34.18 24.65
N ALA A 2 -14.48 -33.59 23.53
CA ALA A 2 -14.58 -32.15 23.24
C ALA A 2 -13.41 -31.35 23.86
N LEU A 3 -12.21 -31.53 23.29
CA LEU A 3 -11.09 -30.60 23.43
C LEU A 3 -10.70 -30.06 22.05
N ALA A 4 -11.65 -29.45 21.34
CA ALA A 4 -11.35 -28.66 20.16
C ALA A 4 -11.02 -27.24 20.63
N ALA A 5 -9.77 -27.04 21.04
CA ALA A 5 -9.22 -25.70 21.23
C ALA A 5 -9.43 -24.92 19.93
N ALA A 6 -10.28 -23.89 19.99
CA ALA A 6 -10.50 -22.97 18.88
C ALA A 6 -9.16 -22.37 18.49
N GLN A 7 -8.52 -22.92 17.47
CA GLN A 7 -7.28 -22.35 16.97
C GLN A 7 -7.62 -20.98 16.39
N PRO A 8 -7.01 -19.89 16.87
CA PRO A 8 -7.27 -18.57 16.34
C PRO A 8 -6.92 -18.63 14.86
N ARG A 9 -7.90 -18.36 13.99
CA ARG A 9 -7.67 -18.32 12.55
C ARG A 9 -6.62 -17.24 12.33
N LEU A 10 -5.40 -17.57 11.92
CA LEU A 10 -4.38 -16.56 11.67
C LEU A 10 -4.58 -16.04 10.24
N ARG A 11 -4.63 -14.73 10.06
CA ARG A 11 -4.60 -14.12 8.72
C ARG A 11 -3.22 -13.56 8.45
N ALA A 12 -2.60 -14.03 7.37
CA ALA A 12 -1.35 -13.47 6.86
C ALA A 12 -1.64 -12.22 6.04
N ARG A 13 -1.04 -11.09 6.41
CA ARG A 13 -0.98 -9.88 5.57
C ARG A 13 0.43 -9.32 5.65
N ASP A 14 1.06 -9.11 4.50
CA ASP A 14 2.41 -8.52 4.38
C ASP A 14 3.47 -9.27 5.21
N GLY A 15 3.41 -10.61 5.24
CA GLY A 15 4.36 -11.45 5.98
C GLY A 15 4.17 -11.49 7.51
N ARG A 16 3.11 -10.85 8.03
CA ARG A 16 2.77 -10.87 9.46
C ARG A 16 1.44 -11.58 9.70
N LEU A 17 1.43 -12.49 10.68
CA LEU A 17 0.25 -13.22 11.11
C LEU A 17 -0.51 -12.39 12.14
N TYR A 18 -1.77 -12.08 11.86
CA TYR A 18 -2.70 -11.45 12.80
C TYR A 18 -3.74 -12.47 13.25
N PRO A 19 -4.12 -12.51 14.54
CA PRO A 19 -5.31 -13.23 14.97
C PRO A 19 -6.53 -12.71 14.19
N ALA A 20 -7.29 -13.57 13.54
CA ALA A 20 -8.45 -13.18 12.72
C ALA A 20 -9.51 -12.43 13.54
N ASP A 21 -9.57 -12.65 14.85
CA ASP A 21 -10.50 -11.99 15.77
C ASP A 21 -10.01 -10.63 16.30
N THR A 22 -8.79 -10.20 15.97
CA THR A 22 -8.46 -8.79 16.16
C THR A 22 -9.13 -7.98 15.06
N LEU A 23 -10.34 -7.46 15.34
CA LEU A 23 -10.79 -6.21 14.72
C LEU A 23 -9.60 -5.24 14.78
N ARG A 24 -9.24 -4.68 13.62
CA ARG A 24 -8.09 -3.79 13.42
C ARG A 24 -7.80 -2.99 14.69
N PRO A 25 -6.58 -3.02 15.25
CA PRO A 25 -6.29 -2.33 16.50
C PRO A 25 -6.80 -0.89 16.42
N VAL A 26 -7.72 -0.54 17.32
CA VAL A 26 -8.32 0.79 17.38
C VAL A 26 -7.19 1.77 17.64
N LEU A 27 -7.00 2.72 16.72
CA LEU A 27 -5.96 3.72 16.87
C LEU A 27 -6.25 4.59 18.10
N PRO A 28 -5.23 4.94 18.90
CA PRO A 28 -5.40 5.96 19.93
C PRO A 28 -6.00 7.23 19.32
N ALA A 29 -6.96 7.86 20.01
CA ALA A 29 -7.65 9.06 19.54
C ALA A 29 -6.73 10.14 18.91
N PRO A 30 -5.58 10.51 19.51
CA PRO A 30 -4.68 11.49 18.88
C PRO A 30 -4.09 11.01 17.54
N VAL A 31 -3.76 9.72 17.44
CA VAL A 31 -3.26 9.12 16.19
C VAL A 31 -4.38 9.07 15.14
N GLY A 32 -5.62 8.77 15.55
CA GLY A 32 -6.79 8.83 14.69
C GLY A 32 -6.99 10.21 14.08
N ALA A 33 -7.01 11.26 14.91
CA ALA A 33 -7.17 12.64 14.44
C ALA A 33 -6.04 13.08 13.49
N ALA A 34 -4.81 12.67 13.77
CA ALA A 34 -3.66 12.93 12.90
C ALA A 34 -3.78 12.22 11.54
N VAL A 35 -4.24 10.96 11.54
CA VAL A 35 -4.53 10.21 10.31
C VAL A 35 -5.66 10.88 9.51
N ASP A 36 -6.69 11.41 10.16
CA ASP A 36 -7.77 12.12 9.47
C ASP A 36 -7.30 13.42 8.84
N ALA A 37 -6.38 14.14 9.49
CA ALA A 37 -5.72 15.30 8.89
C ALA A 37 -4.91 14.90 7.65
N LEU A 38 -4.14 13.81 7.76
CA LEU A 38 -3.37 13.27 6.64
C LEU A 38 -4.26 12.82 5.47
N ARG A 39 -5.43 12.24 5.76
CA ARG A 39 -6.44 11.90 4.74
C ARG A 39 -6.92 13.12 3.97
N ARG A 40 -7.18 14.24 4.66
CA ARG A 40 -7.57 15.50 4.01
C ARG A 40 -6.45 16.07 3.15
N ASP A 41 -5.21 16.01 3.62
CA ASP A 41 -4.04 16.47 2.88
C ASP A 41 -3.85 15.65 1.59
N LEU A 42 -3.95 14.31 1.69
CA LEU A 42 -3.74 13.38 0.57
C LEU A 42 -4.94 13.26 -0.38
N ALA A 43 -6.15 13.65 0.02
CA ALA A 43 -7.34 13.56 -0.84
C ALA A 43 -7.20 14.35 -2.15
N ARG A 44 -6.40 15.42 -2.15
CA ARG A 44 -6.16 16.26 -3.34
C ARG A 44 -4.97 15.79 -4.18
N ALA A 45 -4.00 15.14 -3.55
CA ALA A 45 -2.78 14.67 -4.19
C ALA A 45 -2.35 13.32 -3.60
N PRO A 46 -2.98 12.21 -4.05
CA PRO A 46 -2.89 10.91 -3.38
C PRO A 46 -1.47 10.34 -3.29
N PHE A 47 -0.59 10.73 -4.23
CA PHE A 47 0.78 10.26 -4.31
C PHE A 47 1.80 11.27 -3.77
N ARG A 48 1.37 12.42 -3.23
CA ARG A 48 2.26 13.41 -2.61
C ARG A 48 2.32 13.18 -1.10
N ALA A 49 3.03 12.13 -0.70
CA ALA A 49 3.28 11.83 0.72
C ALA A 49 3.82 13.08 1.44
N PRO A 50 3.32 13.42 2.65
CA PRO A 50 3.84 14.59 3.35
C PRO A 50 5.31 14.48 3.72
N GLU A 51 5.90 15.64 3.95
CA GLU A 51 7.27 15.77 4.44
C GLU A 51 7.36 15.47 5.94
N ALA A 52 8.57 15.15 6.40
CA ALA A 52 8.82 14.77 7.79
C ALA A 52 8.37 15.85 8.80
N GLY A 53 8.54 17.14 8.46
CA GLY A 53 8.08 18.25 9.31
C GLY A 53 6.56 18.23 9.52
N ARG A 54 5.80 18.00 8.45
CA ARG A 54 4.33 17.88 8.54
C ARG A 54 3.89 16.68 9.37
N LEU A 55 4.58 15.55 9.23
CA LEU A 55 4.31 14.38 10.08
C LEU A 55 4.61 14.67 11.56
N ALA A 56 5.69 15.39 11.85
CA ALA A 56 6.04 15.81 13.20
C ALA A 56 5.02 16.80 13.81
N GLU A 57 4.53 17.78 13.03
CA GLU A 57 3.45 18.69 13.44
C GLU A 57 2.18 17.95 13.84
N LEU A 58 1.86 16.87 13.12
CA LEU A 58 0.71 16.00 13.41
C LEU A 58 0.97 15.00 14.55
N GLY A 59 2.17 14.99 15.15
CA GLY A 59 2.55 14.01 16.18
C GLY A 59 2.70 12.58 15.65
N LEU A 60 2.87 12.41 14.33
CA LEU A 60 3.04 11.12 13.68
C LEU A 60 4.51 10.70 13.66
N ASP A 61 4.99 10.20 14.79
CA ASP A 61 6.30 9.57 14.90
C ASP A 61 6.34 8.17 14.22
N ARG A 62 7.52 7.55 14.18
CA ARG A 62 7.71 6.20 13.60
C ARG A 62 6.79 5.15 14.21
N LYS A 63 6.51 5.22 15.51
CA LYS A 63 5.66 4.26 16.22
C LYS A 63 4.19 4.48 15.88
N ALA A 64 3.73 5.72 15.84
CA ALA A 64 2.39 6.11 15.44
C ALA A 64 2.11 5.73 13.98
N LEU A 65 3.05 5.98 13.06
CA LEU A 65 2.93 5.56 11.66
C LEU A 65 2.90 4.03 11.52
N ALA A 66 3.71 3.30 12.29
CA ALA A 66 3.67 1.84 12.30
C ALA A 66 2.33 1.30 12.83
N ALA A 67 1.78 1.92 13.88
CA ALA A 67 0.47 1.57 14.42
C ALA A 67 -0.65 1.86 13.41
N ALA A 68 -0.65 3.03 12.77
CA ALA A 68 -1.59 3.42 11.73
C ALA A 68 -1.54 2.49 10.51
N ALA A 69 -0.33 2.09 10.08
CA ALA A 69 -0.14 1.11 9.01
C ALA A 69 -0.64 -0.28 9.41
N SER A 70 -0.37 -0.72 10.64
CA SER A 70 -0.83 -2.03 11.15
C SER A 70 -2.35 -2.09 11.31
N ALA A 71 -3.00 -0.98 11.66
CA ALA A 71 -4.46 -0.85 11.64
C ALA A 71 -5.04 -0.76 10.21
N GLY A 72 -4.19 -0.64 9.19
CA GLY A 72 -4.56 -0.45 7.79
C GLY A 72 -5.22 0.90 7.54
N ALA A 73 -4.93 1.90 8.37
CA ALA A 73 -5.42 3.26 8.21
C ALA A 73 -4.51 4.10 7.30
N LEU A 74 -3.25 3.70 7.13
CA LEU A 74 -2.28 4.25 6.19
C LEU A 74 -1.54 3.12 5.45
N LEU A 75 -1.00 3.43 4.29
CA LEU A 75 -0.07 2.57 3.56
C LEU A 75 1.35 3.10 3.74
N ARG A 76 2.24 2.33 4.37
CA ARG A 76 3.65 2.73 4.52
C ARG A 76 4.48 2.09 3.42
N ILE A 77 5.05 2.91 2.55
CA ILE A 77 5.86 2.45 1.40
C ILE A 77 7.37 2.53 1.67
N ALA A 78 7.81 3.39 2.60
CA ALA A 78 9.18 3.46 3.12
C ALA A 78 9.21 4.14 4.49
N ASP A 79 10.40 4.28 5.10
CA ASP A 79 10.54 5.00 6.37
C ASP A 79 10.06 6.45 6.22
N GLN A 80 9.13 6.86 7.08
CA GLN A 80 8.47 8.17 7.03
C GLN A 80 7.79 8.52 5.68
N ILE A 81 7.52 7.54 4.80
CA ILE A 81 6.75 7.75 3.57
C ILE A 81 5.46 6.93 3.64
N VAL A 82 4.36 7.65 3.82
CA VAL A 82 3.02 7.08 3.94
C VAL A 82 2.06 7.69 2.92
N LEU A 83 1.19 6.83 2.41
CA LEU A 83 0.09 7.16 1.49
C LEU A 83 -1.22 6.62 2.08
N LEU A 84 -2.32 6.85 1.37
CA LEU A 84 -3.61 6.27 1.75
C LEU A 84 -3.68 4.78 1.39
N PRO A 85 -4.44 3.98 2.14
CA PRO A 85 -4.74 2.61 1.75
C PRO A 85 -5.36 2.57 0.34
N GLY A 86 -4.87 1.70 -0.53
CA GLY A 86 -5.29 1.61 -1.94
C GLY A 86 -4.41 2.39 -2.93
N ALA A 87 -3.50 3.23 -2.43
CA ALA A 87 -2.59 4.00 -3.30
C ALA A 87 -1.69 3.11 -4.16
N ASP A 88 -1.42 1.86 -3.77
CA ASP A 88 -0.70 0.88 -4.57
C ASP A 88 -1.49 0.43 -5.80
N THR A 89 -2.75 0.05 -5.63
CA THR A 89 -3.60 -0.36 -6.76
C THR A 89 -3.94 0.82 -7.67
N GLU A 90 -4.17 2.00 -7.10
CA GLU A 90 -4.37 3.25 -7.85
C GLU A 90 -3.13 3.65 -8.64
N ALA A 91 -1.94 3.63 -8.03
CA ALA A 91 -0.69 3.93 -8.73
C ALA A 91 -0.46 2.95 -9.88
N ALA A 92 -0.66 1.66 -9.66
CA ALA A 92 -0.52 0.66 -10.71
C ALA A 92 -1.52 0.88 -11.86
N ALA A 93 -2.73 1.37 -11.58
CA ALA A 93 -3.71 1.71 -12.62
C ALA A 93 -3.23 2.90 -13.47
N VAL A 94 -2.70 3.96 -12.86
CA VAL A 94 -2.11 5.12 -13.57
C VAL A 94 -0.92 4.66 -14.42
N LEU A 95 -0.03 3.85 -13.87
CA LEU A 95 1.17 3.40 -14.59
C LEU A 95 0.85 2.46 -15.75
N ARG A 96 -0.22 1.67 -15.67
CA ARG A 96 -0.69 0.82 -16.79
C ARG A 96 -1.16 1.63 -18.00
N ALA A 97 -1.55 2.89 -17.80
CA ALA A 97 -1.94 3.77 -18.90
C ALA A 97 -0.73 4.36 -19.65
N LEU A 98 0.49 4.20 -19.12
CA LEU A 98 1.70 4.63 -19.81
C LEU A 98 2.08 3.65 -20.92
N PRO A 99 2.63 4.15 -22.04
CA PRO A 99 3.27 3.28 -23.02
C PRO A 99 4.43 2.52 -22.35
N GLY A 100 4.43 1.20 -22.47
CA GLY A 100 5.43 0.35 -21.83
C GLY A 100 6.71 0.19 -22.66
N PRO A 101 7.86 -0.12 -22.03
CA PRO A 101 8.24 0.08 -20.62
C PRO A 101 8.53 1.56 -20.29
N PHE A 102 8.25 1.99 -19.06
CA PHE A 102 8.46 3.36 -18.59
C PHE A 102 9.65 3.52 -17.64
N THR A 103 10.22 4.72 -17.60
CA THR A 103 11.28 5.14 -16.68
C THR A 103 10.71 5.65 -15.34
N PRO A 104 11.51 5.66 -14.26
CA PRO A 104 11.11 6.30 -13.00
C PRO A 104 10.69 7.77 -13.16
N SER A 105 11.30 8.49 -14.11
CA SER A 105 10.96 9.88 -14.41
C SER A 105 9.58 10.03 -15.05
N GLU A 106 9.20 9.11 -15.94
CA GLU A 106 7.86 9.06 -16.54
C GLU A 106 6.80 8.68 -15.52
N ALA A 107 7.06 7.65 -14.71
CA ALA A 107 6.20 7.26 -13.59
C ALA A 107 5.96 8.43 -12.61
N ARG A 108 7.03 9.13 -12.23
CA ARG A 108 6.95 10.30 -11.35
C ARG A 108 6.02 11.38 -11.91
N ARG A 109 6.14 11.67 -13.21
CA ARG A 109 5.29 12.67 -13.89
C ARG A 109 3.85 12.21 -13.96
N ALA A 110 3.62 10.95 -14.32
CA ALA A 110 2.28 10.37 -14.44
C ALA A 110 1.52 10.36 -13.09
N LEU A 111 2.23 10.05 -12.00
CA LEU A 111 1.69 10.02 -10.65
C LEU A 111 1.65 11.40 -9.96
N ASP A 112 2.00 12.48 -10.67
CA ASP A 112 2.16 13.84 -10.11
C ASP A 112 2.85 13.85 -8.72
N THR A 113 4.02 13.22 -8.63
CA THR A 113 4.72 13.07 -7.36
C THR A 113 6.18 13.54 -7.43
N THR A 114 6.88 13.47 -6.29
CA THR A 114 8.29 13.84 -6.16
C THR A 114 9.18 12.61 -6.33
N ARG A 115 10.48 12.81 -6.59
CA ARG A 115 11.43 11.70 -6.68
C ARG A 115 11.55 10.93 -5.35
N ARG A 116 11.46 11.65 -4.22
CA ARG A 116 11.48 11.07 -2.86
C ARG A 116 10.39 10.02 -2.67
N VAL A 117 9.25 10.19 -3.33
CA VAL A 117 8.11 9.27 -3.23
C VAL A 117 8.06 8.29 -4.40
N ALA A 118 8.37 8.72 -5.62
CA ALA A 118 8.29 7.90 -6.82
C ALA A 118 9.15 6.63 -6.75
N VAL A 119 10.42 6.74 -6.33
CA VAL A 119 11.32 5.58 -6.30
C VAL A 119 10.86 4.57 -5.25
N PRO A 120 10.62 4.95 -3.98
CA PRO A 120 10.10 4.02 -2.98
C PRO A 120 8.74 3.43 -3.34
N LEU A 121 7.85 4.20 -3.99
CA LEU A 121 6.57 3.68 -4.45
C LEU A 121 6.77 2.61 -5.52
N LEU A 122 7.64 2.83 -6.51
CA LEU A 122 7.92 1.83 -7.54
C LEU A 122 8.56 0.56 -6.95
N GLU A 123 9.48 0.69 -5.99
CA GLU A 123 10.06 -0.46 -5.27
C GLU A 123 8.99 -1.22 -4.47
N PHE A 124 8.08 -0.49 -3.82
CA PHE A 124 6.95 -1.07 -3.11
C PHE A 124 6.01 -1.84 -4.07
N LEU A 125 5.73 -1.28 -5.25
CA LEU A 125 4.92 -1.94 -6.28
C LEU A 125 5.61 -3.19 -6.84
N ASP A 126 6.94 -3.20 -6.96
CA ASP A 126 7.68 -4.40 -7.36
C ASP A 126 7.58 -5.51 -6.32
N ALA A 127 7.77 -5.16 -5.05
CA ALA A 127 7.66 -6.11 -3.95
C ALA A 127 6.26 -6.73 -3.87
N ARG A 128 5.24 -6.02 -4.37
CA ARG A 128 3.86 -6.50 -4.51
C ARG A 128 3.56 -7.20 -5.83
N GLY A 129 4.51 -7.28 -6.76
CA GLY A 129 4.29 -7.85 -8.08
C GLY A 129 3.30 -7.07 -8.95
N LEU A 130 3.11 -5.78 -8.68
CA LEU A 130 2.28 -4.88 -9.50
C LEU A 130 3.09 -4.30 -10.67
N THR A 131 4.38 -4.11 -10.46
CA THR A 131 5.37 -3.74 -11.47
C THR A 131 6.54 -4.70 -11.45
N GLU A 132 7.34 -4.66 -12.50
CA GLU A 132 8.64 -5.33 -12.53
C GLU A 132 9.67 -4.51 -13.29
N ARG A 133 10.93 -4.67 -12.90
CA ARG A 133 12.07 -4.11 -13.65
C ARG A 133 12.27 -4.91 -14.92
N VAL A 134 12.42 -4.20 -16.04
CA VAL A 134 12.79 -4.77 -17.34
C VAL A 134 14.30 -4.70 -17.52
N ASP A 135 14.89 -3.58 -17.07
CA ASP A 135 16.32 -3.33 -17.00
C ASP A 135 16.60 -2.35 -15.83
N ASP A 136 17.82 -1.81 -15.75
CA ASP A 136 18.24 -0.89 -14.69
C ASP A 136 17.43 0.43 -14.64
N GLN A 137 16.85 0.85 -15.76
CA GLN A 137 16.20 2.15 -15.92
C GLN A 137 14.71 2.06 -16.26
N ARG A 138 14.21 0.90 -16.66
CA ARG A 138 12.84 0.72 -17.14
C ARG A 138 12.07 -0.33 -16.37
N ARG A 139 10.76 -0.09 -16.34
CA ARG A 139 9.77 -0.89 -15.64
C ARG A 139 8.56 -1.09 -16.51
N ARG A 140 7.83 -2.16 -16.25
CA ARG A 140 6.49 -2.36 -16.82
C ARG A 140 5.54 -2.82 -15.74
N CYS A 141 4.26 -2.57 -15.94
CA CYS A 141 3.22 -3.17 -15.11
C CYS A 141 3.09 -4.65 -15.45
N ARG A 142 2.88 -5.49 -14.44
CA ARG A 142 2.52 -6.89 -14.69
C ARG A 142 1.09 -6.96 -15.22
N THR A 143 0.88 -7.74 -16.26
CA THR A 143 -0.45 -8.19 -16.67
C THR A 143 -1.01 -9.03 -15.53
N GLN A 144 -2.17 -8.66 -14.99
CA GLN A 144 -2.91 -9.57 -14.12
C GLN A 144 -3.37 -10.73 -14.98
N GLU A 145 -2.63 -11.84 -14.99
CA GLU A 145 -3.22 -13.12 -15.38
C GLU A 145 -4.35 -13.36 -14.39
N GLY A 146 -5.57 -13.48 -14.92
CA GLY A 146 -6.77 -13.60 -14.13
C GLY A 146 -6.61 -14.71 -13.10
N ASN A 147 -6.93 -14.40 -11.86
CA ASN A 147 -7.22 -15.41 -10.85
C ASN A 147 -8.57 -16.06 -11.25
N GLY A 148 -8.53 -16.86 -12.32
CA GLY A 148 -9.65 -17.45 -13.03
C GLY A 148 -9.32 -18.91 -13.32
N ASP A 149 -9.21 -19.70 -12.26
CA ASP A 149 -8.94 -21.13 -12.31
C ASP A 149 -9.70 -21.78 -11.13
N GLY A 150 -10.64 -22.71 -11.28
CA GLY A 150 -11.45 -23.10 -12.42
C GLY A 150 -12.78 -23.62 -11.85
N ARG A 151 -13.90 -23.29 -12.50
CA ARG A 151 -15.08 -24.17 -12.45
C ARG A 151 -15.20 -24.73 -13.84
N GLU A 152 -14.52 -25.86 -13.98
CA GLU A 152 -14.61 -26.76 -15.12
C GLU A 152 -16.09 -26.96 -15.46
N SER A 153 -16.38 -26.65 -16.72
CA SER A 153 -17.61 -26.96 -17.40
C SER A 153 -17.97 -28.42 -17.18
N ASN A 154 -19.14 -28.71 -16.62
CA ASN A 154 -19.78 -29.99 -16.85
C ASN A 154 -20.64 -29.85 -18.12
N PRO A 155 -20.24 -30.39 -19.28
CA PRO A 155 -21.16 -30.55 -20.41
C PRO A 155 -22.14 -31.71 -20.14
N PRO A 156 -23.23 -31.81 -20.92
CA PRO A 156 -24.52 -32.36 -20.46
C PRO A 156 -24.54 -33.88 -20.26
#